data_AF-A0A971A1B9-F1
#
_entry.id   AF-A0A971A1B9-F1
#
_cell.length_a   1.000
_cell.length_b   1.000
_cell.length_c   1.000
_cell.angle_alpha   90.00
_cell.angle_beta   90.00
_cell.angle_gamma   90.00
#
_symmetry.space_group_name_H-M   'P 1'
#
loop_
_entity.id
_entity.type
_entity.pdbx_description
1 polymer ?
#
loop_
_entity_poly.entity_id
_entity_poly.type
_entity_poly.pdbx_seq_one_letter_code
_entity_poly.pdbx_strand_id
1 'polypeptide(L)'
;MRTDAACLSPAERATVVPDGHQRVFNHHVYEYRKGLRDLALQTLPRRYGPVVVARLDDLDIAYLIYPAGRRNVNVFFGVPECLEIVRRIGKFDLSRYTPEEDFILGIMLGYGRRQQCTRYLDLLGQSDFQSAPQALDPMDRPSRERDEYVCQ
;
A
#
# COMPACT_ATOMS: atom_id res chain seq x y z
N MET A 1 7.13 -17.87 -14.29
CA MET A 1 8.28 -18.65 -13.76
C MET A 1 7.97 -18.90 -12.29
N ARG A 2 7.61 -20.14 -11.94
CA ARG A 2 7.17 -20.54 -10.61
C ARG A 2 8.41 -20.82 -9.75
N THR A 3 8.48 -20.27 -8.55
CA THR A 3 9.54 -20.59 -7.58
C THR A 3 8.95 -20.83 -6.19
N ASP A 4 8.97 -22.12 -5.84
CA ASP A 4 9.20 -22.75 -4.54
C ASP A 4 8.27 -22.44 -3.35
N ALA A 5 7.18 -23.21 -3.34
CA ALA A 5 6.41 -23.54 -2.14
C ALA A 5 7.22 -24.47 -1.22
N ALA A 6 7.75 -23.92 -0.14
CA ALA A 6 8.29 -24.71 0.95
C ALA A 6 7.15 -25.45 1.70
N CYS A 7 7.08 -26.75 1.45
CA CYS A 7 6.52 -27.83 2.26
C CYS A 7 5.81 -27.44 3.58
N LEU A 8 4.48 -27.59 3.62
CA LEU A 8 3.69 -27.64 4.86
C LEU A 8 3.00 -29.01 4.94
N SER A 9 3.27 -29.73 6.03
CA SER A 9 2.75 -31.07 6.33
C SER A 9 1.25 -31.08 6.67
N PRO A 10 0.54 -32.21 6.45
CA PRO A 10 -0.91 -32.28 6.53
C PRO A 10 -1.41 -32.37 7.97
N ALA A 11 -1.94 -31.27 8.48
CA ALA A 11 -2.80 -31.23 9.66
C ALA A 11 -3.84 -30.11 9.52
N GLU A 12 -4.53 -30.07 8.38
CA GLU A 12 -5.60 -29.09 8.11
C GLU A 12 -6.89 -29.53 8.81
N ARG A 13 -6.98 -29.25 10.12
CA ARG A 13 -8.29 -28.88 10.66
C ARG A 13 -8.73 -27.65 9.88
N ALA A 14 -9.91 -27.70 9.27
CA ALA A 14 -10.55 -26.59 8.58
C ALA A 14 -10.51 -25.35 9.48
N THR A 15 -9.50 -24.52 9.29
CA THR A 15 -9.25 -23.39 10.18
C THR A 15 -10.20 -22.30 9.74
N VAL A 16 -11.33 -22.17 10.43
CA VAL A 16 -12.32 -21.15 10.13
C VAL A 16 -11.70 -19.78 10.45
N VAL A 17 -11.57 -18.94 9.43
CA VAL A 17 -11.14 -17.55 9.60
C VAL A 17 -12.30 -16.78 10.24
N PRO A 18 -12.08 -16.05 11.35
CA PRO A 18 -13.12 -15.24 11.98
C PRO A 18 -13.73 -14.24 11.00
N ASP A 19 -15.03 -13.99 11.13
CA ASP A 19 -15.81 -13.15 10.21
C ASP A 19 -15.16 -11.77 9.95
N GLY A 20 -14.61 -11.14 10.99
CA GLY A 20 -13.92 -9.85 10.84
C GLY A 20 -12.76 -9.87 9.83
N HIS A 21 -11.91 -10.91 9.88
CA HIS A 21 -10.79 -11.05 8.92
C HIS A 21 -11.31 -11.38 7.51
N GLN A 22 -12.38 -12.17 7.41
CA GLN A 22 -13.01 -12.53 6.14
C GLN A 22 -13.63 -11.31 5.45
N ARG A 23 -14.34 -10.46 6.22
CA ARG A 23 -14.97 -9.23 5.71
C ARG A 23 -13.94 -8.24 5.17
N VAL A 24 -12.86 -8.03 5.91
CA VAL A 24 -11.75 -7.17 5.48
C VAL A 24 -11.09 -7.73 4.21
N PHE A 25 -10.83 -9.03 4.16
CA PHE A 25 -10.29 -9.69 2.96
C PHE A 25 -11.19 -9.48 1.74
N ASN A 26 -12.49 -9.75 1.87
CA ASN A 26 -13.45 -9.59 0.77
C ASN A 26 -13.55 -8.14 0.30
N HIS A 27 -13.54 -7.20 1.23
CA HIS A 27 -13.48 -5.78 0.89
C HIS A 27 -12.21 -5.46 0.12
N HIS A 28 -11.07 -6.02 0.53
CA HIS A 28 -9.82 -5.80 -0.18
C HIS A 28 -9.81 -6.33 -1.61
N VAL A 29 -10.32 -7.55 -1.81
CA VAL A 29 -10.50 -8.15 -3.14
C VAL A 29 -11.45 -7.33 -4.00
N TYR A 30 -12.54 -6.81 -3.42
CA TYR A 30 -13.48 -5.96 -4.14
C TYR A 30 -12.81 -4.69 -4.68
N GLU A 31 -12.11 -3.95 -3.81
CA GLU A 31 -11.45 -2.70 -4.21
C GLU A 31 -10.36 -2.93 -5.27
N TYR A 32 -9.59 -4.02 -5.14
CA TYR A 32 -8.62 -4.44 -6.16
C TYR A 32 -9.30 -4.72 -7.51
N ARG A 33 -10.36 -5.55 -7.53
CA ARG A 33 -11.09 -5.89 -8.76
C ARG A 33 -11.78 -4.69 -9.43
N LYS A 34 -12.08 -3.64 -8.66
CA LYS A 34 -12.63 -2.38 -9.18
C LYS A 34 -11.56 -1.39 -9.64
N GLY A 35 -10.28 -1.71 -9.48
CA GLY A 35 -9.17 -0.81 -9.82
C GLY A 35 -9.08 0.40 -8.91
N LEU A 36 -9.57 0.30 -7.66
CA LEU A 36 -9.48 1.39 -6.69
C LEU A 36 -8.09 1.49 -6.03
N ARG A 37 -7.35 0.38 -6.02
CA ARG A 37 -5.94 0.32 -5.65
C ARG A 37 -5.27 -0.89 -6.28
N ASP A 38 -3.97 -0.76 -6.53
CA ASP A 38 -3.18 -1.77 -7.23
C ASP A 38 -2.64 -2.84 -6.27
N LEU A 39 -2.52 -2.52 -4.98
CA LEU A 39 -2.01 -3.40 -3.94
C LEU A 39 -2.92 -3.36 -2.71
N ALA A 40 -3.16 -4.52 -2.10
CA ALA A 40 -3.78 -4.63 -0.78
C ALA A 40 -2.81 -5.30 0.20
N LEU A 41 -2.89 -4.90 1.47
CA LEU A 41 -2.14 -5.49 2.58
C LEU A 41 -3.12 -5.90 3.67
N GLN A 42 -3.08 -7.17 4.06
CA GLN A 42 -3.81 -7.66 5.22
C GLN A 42 -2.86 -8.30 6.23
N THR A 43 -2.86 -7.79 7.47
CA THR A 43 -2.18 -8.43 8.59
C THR A 43 -3.14 -9.36 9.33
N LEU A 44 -2.73 -10.61 9.50
CA LEU A 44 -3.54 -11.63 10.18
C LEU A 44 -2.68 -12.66 10.93
N PRO A 45 -3.23 -13.34 11.95
CA PRO A 45 -2.54 -14.43 12.62
C PRO A 45 -2.05 -15.50 11.65
N ARG A 46 -0.81 -15.98 11.83
CA ARG A 46 -0.16 -16.97 10.93
C ARG A 46 -1.00 -18.21 10.63
N ARG A 47 -1.80 -18.66 11.61
CA ARG A 47 -2.71 -19.82 11.46
C ARG A 47 -3.76 -19.65 10.35
N TYR A 48 -4.12 -18.41 10.00
CA TYR A 48 -5.10 -18.12 8.94
C TYR A 48 -4.44 -17.88 7.58
N GLY A 49 -3.11 -17.80 7.51
CA GLY A 49 -2.37 -17.59 6.26
C GLY A 49 -2.72 -18.58 5.16
N PRO A 50 -2.67 -19.91 5.40
CA PRO A 50 -2.99 -20.91 4.38
C PRO A 50 -4.39 -20.76 3.77
N VAL A 51 -5.38 -20.41 4.60
CA VAL A 51 -6.78 -20.24 4.15
C VAL A 51 -6.94 -19.01 3.26
N VAL A 52 -6.24 -17.92 3.59
CA VAL A 52 -6.22 -16.70 2.77
C VAL A 52 -5.50 -16.94 1.44
N VAL A 53 -4.39 -17.68 1.46
CA VAL A 53 -3.62 -18.07 0.27
C VAL A 53 -4.46 -18.92 -0.68
N ALA A 54 -5.08 -19.99 -0.18
CA ALA A 54 -5.94 -20.85 -1.00
C ALA A 54 -7.05 -20.04 -1.69
N ARG A 55 -7.63 -19.08 -0.98
CA ARG A 55 -8.64 -18.19 -1.56
C ARG A 55 -8.09 -17.22 -2.59
N LEU A 56 -6.85 -16.74 -2.43
CA LEU A 56 -6.19 -15.90 -3.45
C LEU A 56 -5.85 -16.72 -4.70
N ASP A 57 -5.41 -17.96 -4.54
CA ASP A 57 -5.18 -18.91 -5.64
C ASP A 57 -6.49 -19.17 -6.41
N ASP A 58 -7.61 -19.44 -5.72
CA ASP A 58 -8.94 -19.64 -6.34
C ASP A 58 -9.42 -18.41 -7.13
N LEU A 59 -8.99 -17.22 -6.73
CA LEU A 59 -9.38 -15.95 -7.36
C LEU A 59 -8.42 -15.52 -8.48
N ASP A 60 -7.35 -16.27 -8.71
CA ASP A 60 -6.23 -15.95 -9.61
C ASP A 60 -5.62 -14.57 -9.32
N ILE A 61 -5.36 -14.29 -8.03
CA ILE A 61 -4.77 -13.03 -7.58
C ILE A 61 -3.36 -13.29 -7.08
N ALA A 62 -2.38 -12.62 -7.67
CA ALA A 62 -0.99 -12.70 -7.23
C ALA A 62 -0.82 -12.17 -5.79
N TYR A 63 0.10 -12.78 -5.04
CA TYR A 63 0.35 -12.43 -3.64
C TYR A 63 1.82 -12.60 -3.21
N LEU A 64 2.15 -12.00 -2.07
CA LEU A 64 3.43 -12.08 -1.39
C LEU A 64 3.19 -12.11 0.13
N ILE A 65 3.85 -13.03 0.83
CA ILE A 65 3.64 -13.23 2.28
C ILE A 65 4.92 -12.91 3.03
N TYR A 66 4.82 -12.01 4.00
CA TYR A 66 5.92 -11.66 4.90
C TYR A 66 5.58 -11.90 6.37
N PRO A 67 6.54 -12.34 7.19
CA PRO A 67 6.34 -12.46 8.62
C PRO A 67 6.14 -11.07 9.24
N ALA A 68 5.09 -10.91 10.06
CA ALA A 68 4.82 -9.70 10.82
C ALA A 68 5.02 -10.01 12.32
N GLY A 69 6.28 -10.06 12.73
CA GLY A 69 6.67 -10.56 14.04
C GLY A 69 6.43 -12.07 14.20
N ARG A 70 6.19 -12.52 15.44
CA ARG A 70 6.11 -13.97 15.74
C ARG A 70 4.77 -14.61 15.39
N ARG A 71 3.66 -13.89 15.62
CA ARG A 71 2.30 -14.44 15.60
C ARG A 71 1.51 -14.11 14.34
N ASN A 72 1.91 -13.09 13.60
CA ASN A 72 1.17 -12.58 12.46
C ASN A 72 1.98 -12.68 11.17
N VAL A 73 1.28 -12.58 10.05
CA VAL A 73 1.83 -12.42 8.70
C VAL A 73 1.16 -11.23 8.04
N ASN A 74 1.92 -10.55 7.19
CA ASN A 74 1.44 -9.60 6.20
C ASN A 74 1.24 -10.36 4.90
N VAL A 75 0.01 -10.34 4.38
CA VAL A 75 -0.34 -10.88 3.07
C VAL A 75 -0.56 -9.68 2.15
N PHE A 76 0.38 -9.46 1.24
CA PHE A 76 0.24 -8.51 0.15
C PHE A 76 -0.38 -9.23 -1.04
N PHE A 77 -1.32 -8.60 -1.74
CA PHE A 77 -1.88 -9.14 -2.97
C PHE A 77 -2.38 -8.04 -3.89
N GLY A 78 -2.35 -8.30 -5.19
CA GLY A 78 -2.73 -7.32 -6.21
C GLY A 78 -1.93 -7.45 -7.49
N VAL A 79 -1.61 -6.32 -8.09
CA VAL A 79 -0.88 -6.22 -9.37
C VAL A 79 0.55 -6.78 -9.22
N PRO A 80 1.01 -7.66 -10.13
CA PRO A 80 2.34 -8.29 -10.04
C PRO A 80 3.52 -7.30 -9.94
N GLU A 81 3.44 -6.17 -10.65
CA GLU A 81 4.45 -5.12 -10.65
C GLU A 81 4.60 -4.49 -9.26
N CYS A 82 3.48 -4.24 -8.56
CA CYS A 82 3.49 -3.74 -7.19
C CYS A 82 4.11 -4.76 -6.22
N LEU A 83 3.81 -6.05 -6.41
CA LEU A 83 4.39 -7.13 -5.60
C LEU A 83 5.90 -7.24 -5.81
N GLU A 84 6.39 -7.09 -7.03
CA GLU A 84 7.82 -7.09 -7.33
C GLU A 84 8.54 -5.88 -6.71
N ILE A 85 7.90 -4.71 -6.67
CA ILE A 85 8.43 -3.54 -5.92
C ILE A 85 8.58 -3.88 -4.44
N VAL A 86 7.53 -4.41 -3.80
CA VAL A 86 7.59 -4.83 -2.38
C VAL A 86 8.70 -5.87 -2.18
N ARG A 87 8.84 -6.82 -3.10
CA ARG A 87 9.88 -7.86 -3.06
C ARG A 87 11.29 -7.27 -3.13
N ARG A 88 11.50 -6.24 -3.95
CA ARG A 88 12.79 -5.54 -4.10
C ARG A 88 13.15 -4.67 -2.92
N ILE A 89 12.17 -4.04 -2.26
CA ILE A 89 12.40 -3.35 -0.99
C ILE A 89 12.93 -4.35 0.05
N GLY A 90 12.38 -5.57 0.07
CA GLY A 90 12.96 -6.69 0.83
C GLY A 90 12.92 -6.52 2.36
N LYS A 91 12.16 -5.54 2.86
CA LYS A 91 11.98 -5.26 4.29
C LYS A 91 10.66 -5.86 4.76
N PHE A 92 10.74 -6.80 5.71
CA PHE A 92 9.56 -7.43 6.30
C PHE A 92 8.87 -6.55 7.36
N ASP A 93 9.65 -5.64 7.94
CA ASP A 93 9.22 -4.72 8.98
C ASP A 93 8.96 -3.34 8.37
N LEU A 94 7.67 -2.99 8.26
CA LEU A 94 7.23 -1.72 7.68
C LEU A 94 7.76 -0.50 8.44
N SER A 95 8.15 -0.65 9.72
CA SER A 95 8.73 0.46 10.49
C SER A 95 10.13 0.87 10.03
N ARG A 96 10.78 0.04 9.20
CA ARG A 96 12.14 0.28 8.68
C ARG A 96 12.15 0.86 7.26
N TYR A 97 10.98 1.19 6.73
CA TYR A 97 10.87 1.80 5.42
C TYR A 97 11.48 3.20 5.45
N THR A 98 12.22 3.56 4.41
CA THR A 98 12.62 4.96 4.21
C THR A 98 11.40 5.80 3.86
N PRO A 99 11.46 7.13 3.98
CA PRO A 99 10.37 8.00 3.55
C PRO A 99 9.93 7.73 2.10
N GLU A 100 10.87 7.47 1.19
CA GLU A 100 10.60 7.18 -0.22
C GLU A 100 9.88 5.82 -0.39
N GLU A 101 10.35 4.80 0.32
CA GLU A 101 9.71 3.47 0.28
C GLU A 101 8.30 3.51 0.88
N ASP A 102 8.09 4.24 1.98
CA ASP A 102 6.77 4.46 2.59
C ASP A 102 5.85 5.24 1.64
N PHE A 103 6.38 6.24 0.94
CA PHE A 103 5.64 6.97 -0.09
C PHE A 103 5.17 6.04 -1.20
N ILE A 104 6.08 5.26 -1.79
CA ILE A 104 5.78 4.32 -2.88
C ILE A 104 4.76 3.28 -2.43
N LEU A 105 4.96 2.68 -1.25
CA LEU A 105 4.02 1.72 -0.68
C LEU A 105 2.64 2.36 -0.48
N GLY A 106 2.59 3.59 0.03
CA GLY A 106 1.35 4.27 0.29
C GLY A 106 0.54 4.54 -0.99
N ILE A 107 1.21 4.95 -2.08
CA ILE A 107 0.56 5.12 -3.38
C ILE A 107 0.00 3.79 -3.90
N MET A 108 0.76 2.69 -3.83
CA MET A 108 0.29 1.37 -4.28
C MET A 108 -0.93 0.87 -3.47
N LEU A 109 -0.99 1.21 -2.18
CA LEU A 109 -2.14 0.89 -1.31
C LEU A 109 -3.37 1.79 -1.53
N GLY A 110 -3.25 2.81 -2.38
CA GLY A 110 -4.33 3.74 -2.72
C GLY A 110 -4.49 4.93 -1.78
N TYR A 111 -3.48 5.27 -0.97
CA TYR A 111 -3.52 6.52 -0.20
C TYR A 111 -3.44 7.74 -1.12
N GLY A 112 -4.10 8.82 -0.72
CA GLY A 112 -4.16 10.04 -1.52
C GLY A 112 -2.78 10.68 -1.68
N ARG A 113 -2.42 11.04 -2.92
CA ARG A 113 -1.11 11.66 -3.25
C ARG A 113 -0.74 12.83 -2.33
N ARG A 114 -1.67 13.76 -2.11
CA ARG A 114 -1.44 14.92 -1.22
C ARG A 114 -1.11 14.50 0.22
N GLN A 115 -1.82 13.51 0.74
CA GLN A 115 -1.58 12.99 2.09
C GLN A 115 -0.20 12.33 2.19
N GLN A 116 0.19 11.56 1.18
CA GLN A 116 1.52 10.95 1.12
C GLN A 116 2.63 12.01 0.99
N CYS A 117 2.41 13.10 0.24
CA CYS A 117 3.35 14.22 0.17
C CYS A 117 3.57 14.85 1.55
N THR A 118 2.49 15.17 2.28
CA THR A 118 2.59 15.72 3.64
C THR A 118 3.34 14.76 4.55
N ARG A 119 2.95 13.47 4.58
CA ARG A 119 3.60 12.45 5.39
C ARG A 119 5.09 12.29 5.07
N TYR A 120 5.46 12.36 3.79
CA TYR A 120 6.86 12.27 3.36
C TYR A 120 7.70 13.44 3.89
N LEU A 121 7.19 14.68 3.78
CA LEU A 121 7.87 15.86 4.31
C LEU A 121 8.02 15.79 5.84
N ASP A 122 6.99 15.31 6.54
CA ASP A 122 7.04 15.10 7.99
C ASP A 122 8.13 14.10 8.38
N LEU A 123 8.27 13.00 7.64
CA LEU A 123 9.29 11.98 7.88
C LEU A 123 10.72 12.46 7.61
N LEU A 124 10.90 13.44 6.72
CA LEU A 124 12.21 14.05 6.45
C LEU A 124 12.64 15.08 7.51
N GLY A 125 11.76 15.43 8.45
CA GLY A 125 12.05 16.39 9.51
C GLY A 125 12.06 17.85 9.04
N GLN A 126 11.32 18.18 7.97
CA GLN A 126 11.16 19.55 7.51
C GLN A 126 9.88 20.18 8.05
N SER A 127 10.00 20.86 9.20
CA SER A 127 9.11 21.95 9.58
C SER A 127 9.47 23.23 8.80
N ASP A 128 9.53 23.17 7.46
CA ASP A 128 9.85 24.32 6.60
C ASP A 128 8.90 24.49 5.40
N PHE A 129 7.69 23.93 5.48
CA PHE A 129 6.54 24.45 4.75
C PHE A 129 5.72 25.35 5.68
N GLN A 130 6.32 26.44 6.15
CA GLN A 130 5.54 27.58 6.63
C GLN A 130 4.71 28.08 5.45
N SER A 131 3.42 27.74 5.48
CA SER A 131 2.29 28.44 4.85
C SER A 131 2.62 29.16 3.55
N ALA A 132 2.11 28.63 2.42
CA ALA A 132 1.80 29.49 1.30
C ALA A 132 1.11 30.76 1.86
N PRO A 133 1.61 31.97 1.57
CA PRO A 133 0.93 33.18 2.04
C PRO A 133 -0.52 33.06 1.59
N GLN A 134 -1.44 33.21 2.57
CA GLN A 134 -2.86 33.32 2.29
C GLN A 134 -3.01 34.32 1.15
N ALA A 135 -3.81 33.93 0.15
CA ALA A 135 -4.11 34.74 -1.01
C ALA A 135 -4.27 36.21 -0.60
N LEU A 136 -3.46 37.08 -1.21
CA LEU A 136 -3.70 38.52 -1.18
C LEU A 136 -5.16 38.76 -1.58
N ASP A 137 -5.84 39.57 -0.79
CA ASP A 137 -7.22 40.00 -1.00
C ASP A 137 -7.44 40.40 -2.48
N PRO A 138 -8.57 40.03 -3.14
CA PRO A 138 -8.77 40.27 -4.58
C PRO A 138 -8.87 41.75 -5.03
N MET A 139 -8.47 42.73 -4.21
CA MET A 139 -8.75 44.15 -4.42
C MET A 139 -7.54 45.08 -4.59
N ASP A 140 -6.33 44.56 -4.79
CA ASP A 140 -5.25 45.36 -5.38
C ASP A 140 -4.86 44.80 -6.75
N ARG A 141 -5.52 45.31 -7.78
CA ARG A 141 -5.20 45.02 -9.19
C ARG A 141 -4.52 46.26 -9.79
N PRO A 142 -3.17 46.30 -9.89
CA PRO A 142 -2.53 47.20 -10.82
C PRO A 142 -2.75 46.68 -12.24
N SER A 143 -3.02 47.60 -13.15
CA SER A 143 -3.40 47.32 -14.53
C SER A 143 -2.19 46.89 -15.35
N ARG A 144 -2.34 45.77 -16.10
CA ARG A 144 -1.60 45.38 -17.32
C ARG A 144 -0.07 45.28 -17.21
N GLU A 145 0.45 44.07 -17.46
CA GLU A 145 1.28 43.83 -18.65
C GLU A 145 1.28 42.33 -18.99
N ARG A 146 1.13 42.05 -20.28
CA ARG A 146 1.21 40.73 -20.90
C ARG A 146 2.68 40.38 -20.99
N ASP A 147 3.07 39.16 -20.62
CA ASP A 147 4.19 38.43 -21.25
C ASP A 147 4.05 36.93 -20.94
N GLU A 148 3.40 36.26 -21.88
CA GLU A 148 3.89 35.06 -22.59
C GLU A 148 4.96 34.21 -21.90
N TYR A 149 4.61 33.01 -21.42
CA TYR A 149 5.57 31.92 -21.27
C TYR A 149 5.04 30.58 -21.77
N VAL A 150 5.76 30.10 -22.78
CA VAL A 150 5.67 28.85 -23.52
C VAL A 150 6.18 27.69 -22.66
N CYS A 151 5.49 26.54 -22.72
CA CYS A 151 5.97 25.28 -22.14
C CYS A 151 7.01 24.64 -23.08
N GLN A 152 8.17 24.26 -22.55
CA GLN A 152 9.02 23.21 -23.15
C GLN A 152 8.67 21.86 -22.55
#